data_AF-A0A952S4L8-F1
#
_entry.id   AF-A0A952S4L8-F1
#
_cell.length_a   1.000
_cell.length_b   1.000
_cell.length_c   1.000
_cell.angle_alpha   90.00
_cell.angle_beta   90.00
_cell.angle_gamma   90.00
#
_symmetry.space_group_name_H-M   'P 1'
#
loop_
_entity.id
_entity.type
_entity.pdbx_description
1 polymer ?
#
loop_
_entity_poly.entity_id
_entity_poly.type
_entity_poly.pdbx_seq_one_letter_code
_entity_poly.pdbx_strand_id
1 'polypeptide(L)'
;MSAQTEGISSLKVVSKWEGLGTPASDKLTIKQKKGKFYGNRRLIKTELIEAVIRALDVPEEQLSLKDFGITQDWLNLNAEKVLPNRVHSSFENEKALFLKSFRDIKLVERVFPKVIGGWWTDDYPYFEIEITYIKGKKIKAYSSEQTIFMLPWKIVSEDNTYYNSNPRLSFAIANILPEKFINKGRIDGRSLANRLAEKISDEIREEMLYLETRNRLGPELDRLKDRYTLQKTAINLIHSIDVGPPTNSYQTGDYKKWSYSSWNAELTRNDLPSNVMIGLSLPYKQNRLENFDLFLEKIDELVEHVLSVPWLNEQITDNPDKEFEIRFVEDRSLSKKAHEGFLEDLGVFGPNAVSEEILNGLERAVFVQVSEKFPSRWSRWLILPNKNAVLWQIRGESVFKWKPSDFDTRNLYDTNDWYQTKAIIAPDGIIVSK
;
A
#
# COMPACT_ATOMS: atom_id res chain seq x y z
N MET A 1 -44.29 -23.68 -13.34
CA MET A 1 -43.33 -23.26 -12.30
C MET A 1 -43.60 -21.77 -12.00
N SER A 2 -44.42 -21.44 -10.99
CA SER A 2 -44.83 -20.06 -10.64
C SER A 2 -45.10 -19.83 -9.13
N ALA A 3 -44.89 -20.83 -8.27
CA ALA A 3 -45.48 -20.86 -6.93
C ALA A 3 -44.86 -19.87 -5.92
N GLN A 4 -43.63 -19.37 -6.12
CA GLN A 4 -42.96 -18.49 -5.14
C GLN A 4 -43.38 -17.01 -5.26
N THR A 5 -43.78 -16.51 -6.44
CA THR A 5 -44.22 -15.09 -6.60
C THR A 5 -45.70 -14.85 -6.36
N GLU A 6 -46.53 -15.90 -6.32
CA GLU A 6 -47.98 -15.78 -6.08
C GLU A 6 -48.28 -15.14 -4.72
N GLY A 7 -47.31 -15.10 -3.80
CA GLY A 7 -47.43 -14.47 -2.49
C GLY A 7 -46.96 -13.02 -2.39
N ILE A 8 -46.47 -12.34 -3.44
CA ILE A 8 -45.83 -11.02 -3.31
C ILE A 8 -46.77 -9.88 -3.75
N SER A 9 -46.95 -8.88 -2.88
CA SER A 9 -47.74 -7.68 -3.21
C SER A 9 -46.87 -6.55 -3.76
N SER A 10 -45.70 -6.32 -3.16
CA SER A 10 -44.79 -5.26 -3.58
C SER A 10 -43.35 -5.45 -3.11
N LEU A 11 -42.45 -4.74 -3.78
CA LEU A 11 -41.03 -4.66 -3.46
C LEU A 11 -40.59 -3.19 -3.55
N LYS A 12 -39.94 -2.71 -2.50
CA LYS A 12 -39.44 -1.33 -2.40
C LYS A 12 -37.93 -1.39 -2.27
N VAL A 13 -37.22 -0.66 -3.13
CA VAL A 13 -35.77 -0.46 -3.03
C VAL A 13 -35.50 0.99 -2.67
N VAL A 14 -34.62 1.21 -1.70
CA VAL A 14 -34.09 2.51 -1.31
C VAL A 14 -32.57 2.43 -1.41
N SER A 15 -31.96 3.39 -2.10
CA SER A 15 -30.52 3.55 -2.13
C SER A 15 -30.17 4.98 -1.75
N LYS A 16 -29.13 5.14 -0.95
CA LYS A 16 -28.60 6.44 -0.54
C LYS A 16 -27.08 6.43 -0.61
N TRP A 17 -26.52 7.61 -0.81
CA TRP A 17 -25.09 7.83 -0.76
C TRP A 17 -24.81 9.17 -0.08
N GLU A 18 -23.88 9.16 0.86
CA GLU A 18 -23.35 10.32 1.59
C GLU A 18 -21.81 10.26 1.60
N GLY A 19 -21.14 11.39 1.83
CA GLY A 19 -19.67 11.50 1.81
C GLY A 19 -19.20 12.91 1.45
N LEU A 20 -18.01 13.01 0.85
CA LEU A 20 -17.38 14.29 0.46
C LEU A 20 -18.06 15.03 -0.72
N GLY A 21 -19.21 14.54 -1.22
CA GLY A 21 -19.94 15.13 -2.34
C GLY A 21 -21.41 15.38 -2.02
N THR A 22 -22.19 15.83 -3.01
CA THR A 22 -23.64 16.06 -2.84
C THR A 22 -24.36 14.74 -2.55
N PRO A 23 -25.02 14.61 -1.38
CA PRO A 23 -25.79 13.42 -1.05
C PRO A 23 -26.83 13.11 -2.13
N ALA A 24 -27.01 11.83 -2.42
CA ALA A 24 -27.94 11.36 -3.43
C ALA A 24 -28.79 10.22 -2.90
N SER A 25 -30.04 10.12 -3.39
CA SER A 25 -30.91 9.01 -3.05
C SER A 25 -31.84 8.66 -4.20
N ASP A 26 -32.15 7.38 -4.31
CA ASP A 26 -33.11 6.84 -5.26
C ASP A 26 -34.08 5.88 -4.58
N LYS A 27 -35.30 5.80 -5.13
CA LYS A 27 -36.33 4.87 -4.67
C LYS A 27 -37.02 4.22 -5.85
N LEU A 28 -37.14 2.90 -5.80
CA LEU A 28 -37.97 2.12 -6.73
C LEU A 28 -39.08 1.44 -5.94
N THR A 29 -40.30 1.43 -6.49
CA THR A 29 -41.40 0.64 -5.95
C THR A 29 -41.99 -0.20 -7.07
N ILE A 30 -41.94 -1.51 -6.90
CA ILE A 30 -42.47 -2.51 -7.80
C ILE A 30 -43.75 -3.06 -7.17
N LYS A 31 -44.86 -3.03 -7.90
CA LYS A 31 -46.16 -3.54 -7.42
C LYS A 31 -46.67 -4.66 -8.32
N GLN A 32 -47.25 -5.68 -7.70
CA GLN A 32 -47.97 -6.73 -8.40
C GLN A 32 -49.36 -6.21 -8.80
N LYS A 33 -49.74 -6.38 -10.06
CA LYS A 33 -51.04 -6.03 -10.62
C LYS A 33 -51.46 -7.10 -11.61
N LYS A 34 -52.56 -7.81 -11.32
CA LYS A 34 -53.09 -8.89 -12.18
C LYS A 34 -52.02 -9.92 -12.55
N GLY A 35 -51.22 -10.36 -11.57
CA GLY A 35 -50.16 -11.36 -11.77
C GLY A 35 -48.87 -10.85 -12.43
N LYS A 36 -48.77 -9.54 -12.74
CA LYS A 36 -47.58 -8.94 -13.36
C LYS A 36 -46.95 -7.89 -12.45
N PHE A 37 -45.63 -7.70 -12.54
CA PHE A 37 -44.90 -6.74 -11.72
C PHE A 37 -44.58 -5.46 -12.51
N TYR A 38 -44.84 -4.31 -11.90
CA TYR A 38 -44.60 -3.01 -12.53
C TYR A 38 -43.79 -2.08 -11.62
N GLY A 39 -42.68 -1.54 -12.14
CA GLY A 39 -41.88 -0.48 -11.51
C GLY A 39 -41.81 0.73 -12.44
N ASN A 40 -42.13 1.93 -11.94
CA ASN A 40 -42.15 3.17 -12.75
C ASN A 40 -42.91 3.02 -14.08
N ARG A 41 -44.08 2.35 -14.04
CA ARG A 41 -44.93 2.02 -15.21
C ARG A 41 -44.31 1.06 -16.24
N ARG A 42 -43.11 0.54 -16.00
CA ARG A 42 -42.48 -0.50 -16.84
C ARG A 42 -42.79 -1.88 -16.29
N LEU A 43 -43.07 -2.81 -17.19
CA LEU A 43 -43.21 -4.23 -16.85
C LEU A 43 -41.84 -4.78 -16.45
N ILE A 44 -41.77 -5.40 -15.27
CA ILE A 44 -40.59 -6.13 -14.80
C ILE A 44 -40.90 -7.61 -14.92
N LYS A 45 -39.99 -8.36 -15.52
CA LYS A 45 -40.18 -9.80 -15.72
C LYS A 45 -40.26 -10.50 -14.36
N THR A 46 -41.24 -11.39 -14.21
CA THR A 46 -41.47 -12.14 -12.97
C THR A 46 -40.23 -12.93 -12.54
N GLU A 47 -39.49 -13.51 -13.49
CA GLU A 47 -38.25 -14.26 -13.25
C GLU A 47 -37.18 -13.47 -12.48
N LEU A 48 -37.12 -12.15 -12.67
CA LEU A 48 -36.17 -11.28 -11.96
C LEU A 48 -36.60 -11.04 -10.51
N ILE A 49 -37.91 -10.95 -10.26
CA ILE A 49 -38.44 -10.84 -8.90
C ILE A 49 -38.20 -12.15 -8.16
N GLU A 50 -38.48 -13.29 -8.79
CA GLU A 50 -38.19 -14.59 -8.19
C GLU A 50 -36.71 -14.78 -7.87
N ALA A 51 -35.80 -14.28 -8.71
CA ALA A 51 -34.37 -14.34 -8.46
C ALA A 51 -33.96 -13.61 -7.18
N VAL A 52 -34.57 -12.44 -6.90
CA VAL A 52 -34.34 -11.70 -5.64
C VAL A 52 -34.79 -12.54 -4.44
N ILE A 53 -35.98 -13.13 -4.51
CA ILE A 53 -36.53 -13.94 -3.41
C ILE A 53 -35.67 -15.17 -3.13
N ARG A 54 -35.30 -15.91 -4.17
CA ARG A 54 -34.44 -17.09 -4.04
C ARG A 54 -33.07 -16.74 -3.46
N ALA A 55 -32.56 -15.53 -3.71
CA ALA A 55 -31.25 -15.11 -3.23
C ALA A 55 -31.22 -14.73 -1.74
N LEU A 56 -32.37 -14.46 -1.11
CA LEU A 56 -32.44 -14.14 0.32
C LEU A 56 -32.08 -15.35 1.18
N ASP A 57 -32.67 -16.50 0.86
CA ASP A 57 -32.62 -17.72 1.69
C ASP A 57 -31.45 -18.67 1.32
N VAL A 58 -30.42 -18.17 0.64
CA VAL A 58 -29.24 -19.00 0.32
C VAL A 58 -28.38 -19.16 1.57
N PRO A 59 -28.14 -20.39 2.06
CA PRO A 59 -27.27 -20.62 3.22
C PRO A 59 -25.86 -20.08 3.00
N GLU A 60 -25.19 -19.67 4.07
CA GLU A 60 -23.74 -19.38 4.04
C GLU A 60 -22.97 -20.69 3.84
N GLU A 61 -22.83 -21.10 2.59
CA GLU A 61 -21.84 -22.10 2.17
C GLU A 61 -20.48 -21.41 1.97
N GLN A 62 -19.41 -22.21 1.94
CA GLN A 62 -18.08 -21.72 1.60
C GLN A 62 -18.10 -21.20 0.14
N LEU A 63 -18.26 -19.88 -0.01
CA LEU A 63 -18.40 -19.23 -1.30
C LEU A 63 -17.20 -19.53 -2.20
N SER A 64 -17.48 -19.94 -3.43
CA SER A 64 -16.46 -20.15 -4.44
C SER A 64 -16.34 -18.93 -5.35
N LEU A 65 -15.24 -18.82 -6.09
CA LEU A 65 -15.09 -17.81 -7.15
C LEU A 65 -16.26 -17.81 -8.16
N LYS A 66 -16.83 -18.99 -8.44
CA LYS A 66 -17.96 -19.14 -9.38
C LYS A 66 -19.22 -18.44 -8.89
N ASP A 67 -19.43 -18.34 -7.58
CA ASP A 67 -20.58 -17.64 -7.01
C ASP A 67 -20.53 -16.13 -7.29
N PHE A 68 -19.32 -15.59 -7.47
CA PHE A 68 -19.06 -14.22 -7.89
C PHE A 68 -18.99 -14.05 -9.42
N GLY A 69 -19.27 -15.12 -10.18
CA GLY A 69 -19.17 -15.12 -11.65
C GLY A 69 -17.74 -15.23 -12.19
N ILE A 70 -16.76 -15.56 -11.34
CA ILE A 70 -15.37 -15.71 -11.75
C ILE A 70 -15.13 -17.15 -12.20
N THR A 71 -14.82 -17.31 -13.48
CA THR A 71 -14.41 -18.55 -14.13
C THR A 71 -13.13 -18.31 -14.92
N GLN A 72 -12.46 -19.37 -15.38
CA GLN A 72 -11.29 -19.22 -16.25
C GLN A 72 -11.62 -18.42 -17.52
N ASP A 73 -12.77 -18.70 -18.13
CA ASP A 73 -13.22 -17.97 -19.33
C ASP A 73 -13.47 -16.49 -19.03
N TRP A 74 -14.04 -16.19 -17.86
CA TRP A 74 -14.22 -14.82 -17.41
C TRP A 74 -12.89 -14.11 -17.21
N LEU A 75 -11.89 -14.76 -16.60
CA LEU A 75 -10.54 -14.19 -16.45
C LEU A 75 -9.91 -13.91 -17.82
N ASN A 76 -9.99 -14.87 -18.74
CA ASN A 76 -9.47 -14.72 -20.10
C ASN A 76 -10.12 -13.55 -20.86
N LEU A 77 -11.45 -13.39 -20.75
CA LEU A 77 -12.22 -12.33 -21.39
C LEU A 77 -11.92 -10.92 -20.83
N ASN A 78 -11.50 -10.84 -19.56
CA ASN A 78 -11.34 -9.55 -18.87
C ASN A 78 -9.88 -9.10 -18.73
N ALA A 79 -8.89 -9.99 -18.80
CA ALA A 79 -7.49 -9.69 -18.50
C ALA A 79 -6.95 -8.43 -19.21
N GLU A 80 -7.23 -8.25 -20.51
CA GLU A 80 -6.73 -7.08 -21.26
C GLU A 80 -7.52 -5.79 -20.98
N LYS A 81 -8.78 -5.90 -20.54
CA LYS A 81 -9.65 -4.75 -20.29
C LYS A 81 -9.30 -4.02 -19.00
N VAL A 82 -8.58 -4.69 -18.10
CA VAL A 82 -8.25 -4.21 -16.76
C VAL A 82 -6.74 -4.09 -16.55
N LEU A 83 -6.01 -3.93 -17.65
CA LEU A 83 -4.58 -3.61 -17.57
C LEU A 83 -4.40 -2.33 -16.73
N PRO A 84 -3.55 -2.37 -15.69
CA PRO A 84 -3.25 -1.17 -14.93
C PRO A 84 -2.59 -0.12 -15.83
N ASN A 85 -2.89 1.16 -15.61
CA ASN A 85 -2.32 2.27 -16.38
C ASN A 85 -0.78 2.19 -16.52
N ARG A 86 -0.08 1.75 -15.46
CA ARG A 86 1.38 1.58 -15.48
C ARG A 86 1.88 0.52 -16.48
N VAL A 87 1.06 -0.48 -16.81
CA VAL A 87 1.42 -1.61 -17.69
C VAL A 87 1.05 -1.33 -19.15
N HIS A 88 0.20 -0.33 -19.43
CA HIS A 88 -0.22 -0.02 -20.80
C HIS A 88 0.94 0.39 -21.73
N SER A 89 1.97 1.03 -21.16
CA SER A 89 3.16 1.50 -21.89
C SER A 89 4.44 0.79 -21.43
N SER A 90 4.32 -0.34 -20.74
CA SER A 90 5.47 -1.12 -20.25
C SER A 90 6.04 -2.03 -21.34
N PHE A 91 7.15 -2.71 -21.04
CA PHE A 91 7.69 -3.76 -21.90
C PHE A 91 6.72 -4.96 -22.00
N GLU A 92 6.82 -5.74 -23.09
CA GLU A 92 5.90 -6.86 -23.37
C GLU A 92 5.96 -7.97 -22.31
N ASN A 93 7.12 -8.23 -21.72
CA ASN A 93 7.26 -9.22 -20.64
C ASN A 93 6.57 -8.77 -19.34
N GLU A 94 6.57 -7.47 -19.02
CA GLU A 94 5.82 -6.91 -17.89
C GLU A 94 4.31 -7.04 -18.10
N LYS A 95 3.84 -6.73 -19.30
CA LYS A 95 2.45 -6.96 -19.70
C LYS A 95 2.09 -8.44 -19.62
N ALA A 96 2.96 -9.33 -20.11
CA ALA A 96 2.76 -10.76 -20.08
C ALA A 96 2.70 -11.31 -18.64
N LEU A 97 3.54 -10.81 -17.72
CA LEU A 97 3.51 -11.19 -16.31
C LEU A 97 2.15 -10.85 -15.68
N PHE A 98 1.65 -9.62 -15.88
CA PHE A 98 0.33 -9.24 -15.38
C PHE A 98 -0.78 -10.11 -15.98
N LEU A 99 -0.81 -10.27 -17.31
CA LEU A 99 -1.85 -11.06 -17.99
C LEU A 99 -1.85 -12.52 -17.57
N LYS A 100 -0.67 -13.12 -17.42
CA LYS A 100 -0.51 -14.50 -16.91
C LYS A 100 -1.05 -14.61 -15.50
N SER A 101 -0.71 -13.66 -14.63
CA SER A 101 -1.11 -13.66 -13.22
C SER A 101 -2.61 -13.44 -13.06
N PHE A 102 -3.21 -12.50 -13.80
CA PHE A 102 -4.65 -12.28 -13.78
C PHE A 102 -5.44 -13.51 -14.27
N ARG A 103 -4.88 -14.27 -15.23
CA ARG A 103 -5.49 -15.49 -15.75
C ARG A 103 -5.22 -16.73 -14.88
N ASP A 104 -4.41 -16.65 -13.83
CA ASP A 104 -4.13 -17.77 -12.94
C ASP A 104 -5.25 -17.91 -11.90
N ILE A 105 -6.16 -18.86 -12.11
CA ILE A 105 -7.30 -19.08 -11.20
C ILE A 105 -6.85 -19.40 -9.78
N LYS A 106 -5.73 -20.10 -9.57
CA LYS A 106 -5.24 -20.43 -8.22
C LYS A 106 -4.69 -19.20 -7.50
N LEU A 107 -4.01 -18.33 -8.24
CA LEU A 107 -3.61 -17.03 -7.72
C LEU A 107 -4.84 -16.19 -7.36
N VAL A 108 -5.84 -16.14 -8.24
CA VAL A 108 -7.11 -15.45 -8.01
C VAL A 108 -7.79 -15.98 -6.74
N GLU A 109 -7.91 -17.30 -6.57
CA GLU A 109 -8.47 -17.92 -5.36
C GLU A 109 -7.76 -17.44 -4.08
N ARG A 110 -6.42 -17.34 -4.12
CA ARG A 110 -5.62 -16.87 -2.98
C ARG A 110 -5.83 -15.39 -2.66
N VAL A 111 -5.92 -14.53 -3.67
CA VAL A 111 -6.05 -13.07 -3.45
C VAL A 111 -7.48 -12.61 -3.24
N PHE A 112 -8.47 -13.41 -3.64
CA PHE A 112 -9.87 -13.02 -3.65
C PHE A 112 -10.43 -12.56 -2.29
N PRO A 113 -10.04 -13.13 -1.13
CA PRO A 113 -10.44 -12.59 0.16
C PRO A 113 -10.07 -11.11 0.36
N LYS A 114 -8.94 -10.65 -0.21
CA LYS A 114 -8.52 -9.24 -0.19
C LYS A 114 -9.34 -8.35 -1.12
N VAL A 115 -10.02 -8.93 -2.12
CA VAL A 115 -10.90 -8.23 -3.08
C VAL A 115 -12.25 -7.91 -2.44
N ILE A 116 -12.78 -8.84 -1.66
CA ILE A 116 -14.07 -8.69 -0.96
C ILE A 116 -13.91 -8.03 0.42
N GLY A 117 -12.69 -7.97 0.95
CA GLY A 117 -12.37 -7.27 2.20
C GLY A 117 -12.55 -5.75 2.11
N GLY A 118 -13.08 -5.15 3.18
CA GLY A 118 -13.34 -3.72 3.27
C GLY A 118 -12.11 -2.87 3.58
N TRP A 119 -12.19 -1.60 3.19
CA TRP A 119 -11.26 -0.52 3.51
C TRP A 119 -12.10 0.69 3.89
N TRP A 120 -11.69 1.45 4.89
CA TRP A 120 -12.45 2.61 5.36
C TRP A 120 -12.13 3.85 4.54
N THR A 121 -13.17 4.54 4.07
CA THR A 121 -13.10 5.84 3.41
C THR A 121 -14.30 6.72 3.83
N ASP A 122 -14.28 8.02 3.50
CA ASP A 122 -15.40 8.96 3.66
C ASP A 122 -16.52 8.72 2.61
N ASP A 123 -16.89 7.46 2.43
CA ASP A 123 -17.89 6.94 1.50
C ASP A 123 -18.97 6.18 2.28
N TYR A 124 -20.18 6.71 2.36
CA TYR A 124 -21.24 6.14 3.20
C TYR A 124 -22.41 5.66 2.34
N PRO A 125 -22.28 4.52 1.62
CA PRO A 125 -23.37 3.96 0.85
C PRO A 125 -24.41 3.31 1.77
N TYR A 126 -25.66 3.32 1.33
CA TYR A 126 -26.73 2.57 1.98
C TYR A 126 -27.67 2.00 0.91
N PHE A 127 -28.06 0.75 1.12
CA PHE A 127 -28.99 0.04 0.25
C PHE A 127 -29.97 -0.75 1.09
N GLU A 128 -31.26 -0.66 0.78
CA GLU A 128 -32.33 -1.43 1.42
C GLU A 128 -33.29 -1.94 0.36
N ILE A 129 -33.72 -3.19 0.53
CA ILE A 129 -34.85 -3.78 -0.16
C ILE A 129 -35.86 -4.30 0.86
N GLU A 130 -37.12 -3.90 0.72
CA GLU A 130 -38.25 -4.39 1.51
C GLU A 130 -39.21 -5.14 0.59
N ILE A 131 -39.50 -6.39 0.91
CA ILE A 131 -40.47 -7.24 0.22
C ILE A 131 -41.68 -7.38 1.11
N THR A 132 -42.86 -7.09 0.55
CA THR A 132 -44.14 -7.28 1.22
C THR A 132 -44.93 -8.37 0.51
N TYR A 133 -45.33 -9.38 1.29
CA TYR A 133 -46.20 -10.46 0.82
C TYR A 133 -47.67 -10.03 0.84
N ILE A 134 -48.54 -10.71 0.08
CA ILE A 134 -50.00 -10.46 0.01
C ILE A 134 -50.64 -10.60 1.40
N LYS A 135 -50.13 -11.53 2.22
CA LYS A 135 -50.59 -11.76 3.61
C LYS A 135 -50.01 -10.76 4.63
N GLY A 136 -49.32 -9.72 4.19
CA GLY A 136 -48.78 -8.66 5.06
C GLY A 136 -47.38 -8.91 5.63
N LYS A 137 -46.87 -10.16 5.60
CA LYS A 137 -45.51 -10.50 6.02
C LYS A 137 -44.47 -9.63 5.29
N LYS A 138 -43.44 -9.18 6.01
CA LYS A 138 -42.33 -8.39 5.44
C LYS A 138 -40.98 -9.03 5.65
N ILE A 139 -40.12 -8.89 4.65
CA ILE A 139 -38.68 -9.20 4.74
C ILE A 139 -37.91 -7.97 4.28
N LYS A 140 -36.90 -7.58 5.03
CA LYS A 140 -35.96 -6.52 4.68
C LYS A 140 -34.57 -7.10 4.48
N ALA A 141 -33.86 -6.66 3.47
CA ALA A 141 -32.42 -6.83 3.39
C ALA A 141 -31.76 -5.47 3.20
N TYR A 142 -30.70 -5.18 3.93
CA TYR A 142 -29.99 -3.93 3.80
C TYR A 142 -28.49 -4.08 4.02
N SER A 143 -27.71 -3.14 3.47
CA SER A 143 -26.27 -3.06 3.65
C SER A 143 -25.81 -1.61 3.59
N SER A 144 -24.78 -1.29 4.37
CA SER A 144 -24.04 -0.02 4.32
C SER A 144 -22.56 -0.23 4.05
N GLU A 145 -22.19 -1.41 3.55
CA GLU A 145 -20.81 -1.81 3.35
C GLU A 145 -20.21 -1.12 2.12
N GLN A 146 -18.95 -0.66 2.25
CA GLN A 146 -18.18 -0.07 1.15
C GLN A 146 -17.58 -1.13 0.21
N THR A 147 -17.68 -2.41 0.58
CA THR A 147 -17.13 -3.55 -0.15
C THR A 147 -17.81 -3.73 -1.51
N ILE A 148 -17.14 -4.45 -2.42
CA ILE A 148 -17.80 -4.88 -3.65
C ILE A 148 -18.99 -5.78 -3.32
N PHE A 149 -20.08 -5.62 -4.07
CA PHE A 149 -21.37 -6.26 -3.80
C PHE A 149 -22.08 -5.79 -2.53
N MET A 150 -21.50 -4.85 -1.76
CA MET A 150 -22.01 -4.38 -0.48
C MET A 150 -22.25 -5.54 0.51
N LEU A 151 -21.29 -6.46 0.60
CA LEU A 151 -21.40 -7.64 1.46
C LEU A 151 -20.81 -7.37 2.85
N PRO A 152 -21.38 -7.98 3.91
CA PRO A 152 -22.58 -8.83 3.90
C PRO A 152 -23.89 -8.02 3.88
N TRP A 153 -24.98 -8.63 3.40
CA TRP A 153 -26.33 -8.08 3.59
C TRP A 153 -26.90 -8.53 4.92
N LYS A 154 -27.48 -7.61 5.68
CA LYS A 154 -28.29 -7.94 6.85
C LYS A 154 -29.74 -8.18 6.43
N ILE A 155 -30.24 -9.39 6.68
CA ILE A 155 -31.61 -9.80 6.37
C ILE A 155 -32.41 -9.87 7.66
N VAL A 156 -33.57 -9.19 7.68
CA VAL A 156 -34.48 -9.11 8.82
C VAL A 156 -35.87 -9.57 8.37
N SER A 157 -36.38 -10.59 9.04
CA SER A 157 -37.75 -11.09 8.93
C SER A 157 -38.41 -11.08 10.31
N GLU A 158 -39.71 -11.39 10.39
CA GLU A 158 -40.46 -11.40 11.66
C GLU A 158 -39.83 -12.33 12.71
N ASP A 159 -39.31 -13.48 12.28
CA ASP A 159 -38.85 -14.54 13.19
C ASP A 159 -37.32 -14.67 13.26
N ASN A 160 -36.58 -13.97 12.38
CA ASN A 160 -35.13 -14.19 12.25
C ASN A 160 -34.40 -12.96 11.70
N THR A 161 -33.16 -12.77 12.17
CA THR A 161 -32.19 -11.82 11.61
C THR A 161 -30.88 -12.56 11.37
N TYR A 162 -30.34 -12.46 10.16
CA TYR A 162 -29.09 -13.11 9.78
C TYR A 162 -28.32 -12.27 8.77
N TYR A 163 -27.06 -12.63 8.53
CA TYR A 163 -26.21 -12.03 7.51
C TYR A 163 -26.09 -12.97 6.31
N ASN A 164 -26.05 -12.40 5.12
CA ASN A 164 -25.89 -13.12 3.86
C ASN A 164 -24.71 -12.53 3.10
N SER A 165 -23.64 -13.31 3.03
CA SER A 165 -22.40 -12.95 2.33
C SER A 165 -22.40 -13.36 0.85
N ASN A 166 -23.49 -13.95 0.34
CA ASN A 166 -23.59 -14.41 -1.05
C ASN A 166 -23.91 -13.24 -2.02
N PRO A 167 -23.09 -13.02 -3.08
CA PRO A 167 -23.29 -11.92 -4.02
C PRO A 167 -24.55 -12.07 -4.89
N ARG A 168 -25.20 -13.25 -4.92
CA ARG A 168 -26.42 -13.49 -5.72
C ARG A 168 -27.53 -12.52 -5.38
N LEU A 169 -27.66 -12.09 -4.12
CA LEU A 169 -28.66 -11.10 -3.73
C LEU A 169 -28.34 -9.74 -4.37
N SER A 170 -27.08 -9.31 -4.32
CA SER A 170 -26.60 -8.08 -4.98
C SER A 170 -26.89 -8.10 -6.49
N PHE A 171 -26.57 -9.20 -7.18
CA PHE A 171 -26.85 -9.36 -8.61
C PHE A 171 -28.35 -9.36 -8.93
N ALA A 172 -29.16 -10.06 -8.14
CA ALA A 172 -30.60 -10.12 -8.37
C ALA A 172 -31.26 -8.74 -8.17
N ILE A 173 -30.85 -8.01 -7.13
CA ILE A 173 -31.31 -6.63 -6.90
C ILE A 173 -30.85 -5.75 -8.06
N ALA A 174 -29.58 -5.81 -8.47
CA ALA A 174 -29.08 -5.02 -9.58
C ALA A 174 -29.93 -5.19 -10.85
N ASN A 175 -30.34 -6.41 -11.19
CA ASN A 175 -31.08 -6.72 -12.41
C ASN A 175 -32.50 -6.12 -12.48
N ILE A 176 -33.10 -5.73 -11.36
CA ILE A 176 -34.42 -5.07 -11.34
C ILE A 176 -34.33 -3.54 -11.35
N LEU A 177 -33.13 -2.96 -11.23
CA LEU A 177 -32.93 -1.51 -11.11
C LEU A 177 -32.68 -0.81 -12.45
N PRO A 178 -33.13 0.45 -12.59
CA PRO A 178 -32.71 1.33 -13.68
C PRO A 178 -31.19 1.48 -13.77
N GLU A 179 -30.65 1.70 -14.96
CA GLU A 179 -29.20 1.76 -15.18
C GLU A 179 -28.48 2.84 -14.36
N LYS A 180 -29.11 4.00 -14.16
CA LYS A 180 -28.56 5.14 -13.41
C LYS A 180 -28.98 5.16 -11.94
N PHE A 181 -29.50 4.06 -11.40
CA PHE A 181 -29.93 4.01 -10.00
C PHE A 181 -28.74 4.13 -9.06
N ILE A 182 -28.82 5.02 -8.06
CA ILE A 182 -27.73 5.25 -7.10
C ILE A 182 -27.23 3.91 -6.51
N ASN A 183 -25.91 3.75 -6.43
CA ASN A 183 -25.19 2.55 -5.99
C ASN A 183 -25.40 1.25 -6.81
N LYS A 184 -26.15 1.23 -7.92
CA LYS A 184 -26.29 0.01 -8.74
C LYS A 184 -24.93 -0.59 -9.15
N GLY A 185 -23.99 0.26 -9.54
CA GLY A 185 -22.62 -0.15 -9.92
C GLY A 185 -21.80 -0.79 -8.79
N ARG A 186 -22.23 -0.69 -7.52
CA ARG A 186 -21.58 -1.37 -6.38
C ARG A 186 -22.04 -2.81 -6.23
N ILE A 187 -23.29 -3.09 -6.62
CA ILE A 187 -23.96 -4.38 -6.40
C ILE A 187 -24.05 -5.25 -7.66
N ASP A 188 -23.70 -4.73 -8.83
CA ASP A 188 -23.84 -5.43 -10.11
C ASP A 188 -22.55 -6.09 -10.63
N GLY A 189 -21.43 -5.92 -9.91
CA GLY A 189 -20.15 -6.55 -10.25
C GLY A 189 -19.36 -5.89 -11.37
N ARG A 190 -19.78 -4.76 -11.93
CA ARG A 190 -19.05 -4.10 -13.02
C ARG A 190 -17.63 -3.67 -12.64
N SER A 191 -17.36 -3.47 -11.34
CA SER A 191 -16.05 -3.12 -10.80
C SER A 191 -15.18 -4.33 -10.43
N LEU A 192 -15.70 -5.55 -10.51
CA LEU A 192 -15.03 -6.76 -10.01
C LEU A 192 -13.68 -7.00 -10.68
N ALA A 193 -13.61 -6.88 -12.01
CA ALA A 193 -12.37 -7.10 -12.74
C ALA A 193 -11.29 -6.07 -12.38
N ASN A 194 -11.65 -4.80 -12.17
CA ASN A 194 -10.71 -3.76 -11.76
C ASN A 194 -10.22 -3.99 -10.32
N ARG A 195 -11.13 -4.32 -9.39
CA ARG A 195 -10.76 -4.64 -8.01
C ARG A 195 -9.84 -5.86 -7.93
N LEU A 196 -10.10 -6.88 -8.73
CA LEU A 196 -9.22 -8.04 -8.84
C LEU A 196 -7.87 -7.65 -9.44
N ALA A 197 -7.84 -6.83 -10.49
CA ALA A 197 -6.60 -6.35 -11.10
C ALA A 197 -5.72 -5.55 -10.13
N GLU A 198 -6.32 -4.71 -9.28
CA GLU A 198 -5.62 -4.01 -8.18
C GLU A 198 -4.94 -5.02 -7.25
N LYS A 199 -5.67 -6.02 -6.74
CA LYS A 199 -5.12 -7.00 -5.79
C LYS A 199 -4.13 -7.97 -6.39
N ILE A 200 -4.30 -8.34 -7.66
CA ILE A 200 -3.28 -9.09 -8.41
C ILE A 200 -2.02 -8.24 -8.57
N SER A 201 -2.16 -6.95 -8.92
CA SER A 201 -1.03 -6.04 -9.05
C SER A 201 -0.24 -5.86 -7.76
N ASP A 202 -0.93 -5.80 -6.62
CA ASP A 202 -0.32 -5.75 -5.29
C ASP A 202 0.49 -7.03 -5.01
N GLU A 203 -0.10 -8.20 -5.32
CA GLU A 203 0.50 -9.51 -5.07
C GLU A 203 1.75 -9.77 -5.93
N ILE A 204 1.76 -9.33 -7.19
CA ILE A 204 2.90 -9.48 -8.12
C ILE A 204 3.83 -8.27 -8.13
N ARG A 205 3.62 -7.31 -7.22
CA ARG A 205 4.28 -6.00 -7.28
C ARG A 205 5.80 -6.12 -7.29
N GLU A 206 6.38 -6.93 -6.41
CA GLU A 206 7.84 -7.10 -6.33
C GLU A 206 8.38 -7.69 -7.64
N GLU A 207 7.79 -8.77 -8.15
CA GLU A 207 8.21 -9.40 -9.41
C GLU A 207 8.13 -8.43 -10.59
N MET A 208 7.07 -7.61 -10.66
CA MET A 208 6.93 -6.55 -11.64
C MET A 208 8.04 -5.51 -11.53
N LEU A 209 8.38 -5.05 -10.32
CA LEU A 209 9.45 -4.08 -10.11
C LEU A 209 10.83 -4.63 -10.49
N TYR A 210 11.09 -5.91 -10.17
CA TYR A 210 12.29 -6.61 -10.62
C TYR A 210 12.38 -6.69 -12.14
N LEU A 211 11.28 -7.06 -12.79
CA LEU A 211 11.23 -7.19 -14.24
C LEU A 211 11.44 -5.83 -14.94
N GLU A 212 10.77 -4.78 -14.46
CA GLU A 212 10.97 -3.41 -14.92
C GLU A 212 12.43 -2.98 -14.77
N THR A 213 13.02 -3.21 -13.59
CA THR A 213 14.42 -2.88 -13.33
C THR A 213 15.34 -3.62 -14.30
N ARG A 214 15.12 -4.92 -14.50
CA ARG A 214 15.92 -5.73 -15.43
C ARG A 214 15.80 -5.27 -16.88
N ASN A 215 14.61 -4.86 -17.31
CA ASN A 215 14.39 -4.35 -18.65
C ASN A 215 15.11 -3.02 -18.90
N ARG A 216 15.15 -2.15 -17.88
CA ARG A 216 15.71 -0.80 -18.00
C ARG A 216 17.20 -0.72 -17.67
N LEU A 217 17.69 -1.53 -16.75
CA LEU A 217 19.03 -1.46 -16.14
C LEU A 217 19.79 -2.80 -16.21
N GLY A 218 19.43 -3.67 -17.17
CA GLY A 218 20.04 -4.99 -17.33
C GLY A 218 21.58 -4.98 -17.31
N PRO A 219 22.26 -4.11 -18.09
CA PRO A 219 23.72 -4.01 -18.08
C PRO A 219 24.31 -3.65 -16.72
N GLU A 220 23.69 -2.74 -15.97
CA GLU A 220 24.12 -2.36 -14.62
C GLU A 220 23.89 -3.49 -13.62
N LEU A 221 22.75 -4.18 -13.68
CA LEU A 221 22.48 -5.35 -12.84
C LEU A 221 23.47 -6.50 -13.10
N ASP A 222 23.85 -6.70 -14.37
CA ASP A 222 24.84 -7.72 -14.74
C ASP A 222 26.21 -7.46 -14.11
N ARG A 223 26.56 -6.19 -13.86
CA ARG A 223 27.80 -5.79 -13.17
C ARG A 223 27.74 -6.00 -11.66
N LEU A 224 26.55 -6.17 -11.08
CA LEU A 224 26.36 -6.40 -9.65
C LEU A 224 26.34 -7.88 -9.27
N LYS A 225 25.90 -8.76 -10.17
CA LYS A 225 25.51 -10.15 -9.88
C LYS A 225 26.54 -11.01 -9.15
N ASP A 226 27.84 -10.74 -9.34
CA ASP A 226 28.91 -11.58 -8.77
C ASP A 226 29.20 -11.24 -7.30
N ARG A 227 28.82 -10.04 -6.85
CA ARG A 227 29.13 -9.53 -5.51
C ARG A 227 27.90 -9.15 -4.70
N TYR A 228 26.82 -8.75 -5.37
CA TYR A 228 25.62 -8.22 -4.73
C TYR A 228 24.41 -9.10 -5.03
N THR A 229 23.58 -9.28 -4.00
CA THR A 229 22.22 -9.79 -4.15
C THR A 229 21.24 -8.64 -3.98
N LEU A 230 20.43 -8.41 -5.02
CA LEU A 230 19.38 -7.40 -5.04
C LEU A 230 18.17 -7.91 -4.26
N GLN A 231 17.88 -7.28 -3.11
CA GLN A 231 16.79 -7.66 -2.18
C GLN A 231 15.48 -6.92 -2.46
N LYS A 232 15.58 -5.65 -2.86
CA LYS A 232 14.45 -4.83 -3.31
C LYS A 232 14.91 -3.94 -4.44
N THR A 233 13.99 -3.58 -5.33
CA THR A 233 14.28 -2.67 -6.44
C THR A 233 13.03 -1.94 -6.89
N ALA A 234 13.17 -0.70 -7.33
CA ALA A 234 12.13 0.04 -8.03
C ALA A 234 12.75 1.19 -8.82
N ILE A 235 12.18 1.52 -9.98
CA ILE A 235 12.48 2.78 -10.69
C ILE A 235 11.27 3.68 -10.53
N ASN A 236 11.32 4.57 -9.56
CA ASN A 236 10.19 5.40 -9.18
C ASN A 236 10.63 6.69 -8.48
N LEU A 237 9.66 7.55 -8.22
CA LEU A 237 9.84 8.70 -7.36
C LEU A 237 9.63 8.25 -5.91
N ILE A 238 10.63 8.46 -5.07
CA ILE A 238 10.51 8.29 -3.62
C ILE A 238 10.83 9.60 -2.91
N HIS A 239 10.21 9.78 -1.75
CA HIS A 239 10.48 10.88 -0.85
C HIS A 239 10.82 10.29 0.52
N SER A 240 12.04 10.55 0.98
CA SER A 240 12.53 10.13 2.29
C SER A 240 13.32 11.28 2.94
N ILE A 241 13.94 11.01 4.08
CA ILE A 241 14.82 11.98 4.76
C ILE A 241 16.02 12.39 3.89
N ASP A 242 16.49 11.49 3.04
CA ASP A 242 17.70 11.63 2.23
C ASP A 242 17.43 11.67 0.72
N VAL A 243 16.23 11.33 0.25
CA VAL A 243 15.87 11.29 -1.18
C VAL A 243 14.70 12.22 -1.51
N GLY A 244 14.75 12.79 -2.71
CA GLY A 244 13.73 13.69 -3.25
C GLY A 244 14.07 15.16 -3.02
N PRO A 245 13.14 16.09 -3.27
CA PRO A 245 13.42 17.51 -3.12
C PRO A 245 13.60 17.90 -1.65
N PRO A 246 14.28 19.03 -1.38
CA PRO A 246 14.37 19.62 -0.05
C PRO A 246 12.98 19.91 0.54
N THR A 247 12.87 19.89 1.86
CA THR A 247 11.63 20.10 2.65
C THR A 247 10.88 21.38 2.25
N ASN A 248 11.60 22.47 1.95
CA ASN A 248 11.02 23.76 1.58
C ASN A 248 10.38 23.82 0.17
N SER A 249 10.62 22.83 -0.68
CA SER A 249 10.11 22.82 -2.07
C SER A 249 8.58 22.69 -2.19
N TYR A 250 7.92 22.13 -1.17
CA TYR A 250 6.44 22.03 -1.12
C TYR A 250 5.78 23.39 -0.87
N GLN A 251 6.46 24.28 -0.15
CA GLN A 251 5.96 25.62 0.18
C GLN A 251 6.14 26.59 -1.00
N THR A 252 7.20 26.41 -1.82
CA THR A 252 7.47 27.27 -2.98
C THR A 252 6.78 26.82 -4.27
N GLY A 253 6.19 25.61 -4.29
CA GLY A 253 5.57 25.05 -5.50
C GLY A 253 6.57 24.52 -6.54
N ASP A 254 7.87 24.45 -6.21
CA ASP A 254 8.96 24.04 -7.11
C ASP A 254 9.13 22.52 -7.25
N TYR A 255 8.23 21.70 -6.69
CA TYR A 255 8.30 20.24 -6.74
C TYR A 255 8.40 19.67 -8.17
N LYS A 256 7.89 20.40 -9.17
CA LYS A 256 8.00 20.01 -10.60
C LYS A 256 9.45 19.94 -11.09
N LYS A 257 10.37 20.72 -10.49
CA LYS A 257 11.79 20.79 -10.88
C LYS A 257 12.60 19.56 -10.45
N TRP A 258 12.08 18.79 -9.48
CA TRP A 258 12.76 17.64 -8.86
C TRP A 258 12.13 16.30 -9.24
N SER A 259 11.37 16.27 -10.33
CA SER A 259 10.56 15.14 -10.79
C SER A 259 11.35 14.09 -11.58
N TYR A 260 12.61 13.82 -11.21
CA TYR A 260 13.34 12.70 -11.82
C TYR A 260 13.18 11.43 -10.98
N SER A 261 12.78 10.34 -11.63
CA SER A 261 12.77 9.03 -10.98
C SER A 261 14.19 8.63 -10.58
N SER A 262 14.29 7.84 -9.53
CA SER A 262 15.54 7.20 -9.13
C SER A 262 15.38 5.69 -9.25
N TRP A 263 16.49 5.01 -9.50
CA TRP A 263 16.59 3.60 -9.16
C TRP A 263 16.85 3.50 -7.66
N ASN A 264 15.91 2.91 -6.95
CA ASN A 264 15.95 2.67 -5.53
C ASN A 264 16.14 1.17 -5.31
N ALA A 265 17.17 0.78 -4.57
CA ALA A 265 17.50 -0.61 -4.35
C ALA A 265 18.00 -0.89 -2.93
N GLU A 266 17.77 -2.11 -2.48
CA GLU A 266 18.44 -2.68 -1.31
C GLU A 266 19.35 -3.81 -1.79
N LEU A 267 20.64 -3.71 -1.49
CA LEU A 267 21.65 -4.67 -1.88
C LEU A 267 22.26 -5.34 -0.64
N THR A 268 22.56 -6.63 -0.76
CA THR A 268 23.30 -7.40 0.25
C THR A 268 24.54 -8.00 -0.40
N ARG A 269 25.55 -8.33 0.40
CA ARG A 269 26.78 -8.98 -0.06
C ARG A 269 27.10 -10.17 0.83
N ASN A 270 27.65 -11.22 0.24
CA ASN A 270 27.99 -12.46 0.98
C ASN A 270 29.23 -12.31 1.88
N ASP A 271 30.05 -11.27 1.66
CA ASP A 271 31.23 -10.96 2.48
C ASP A 271 30.93 -10.02 3.65
N LEU A 272 29.67 -9.60 3.82
CA LEU A 272 29.21 -8.80 4.95
C LEU A 272 28.33 -9.63 5.89
N PRO A 273 28.17 -9.22 7.16
CA PRO A 273 27.17 -9.79 8.04
C PRO A 273 25.77 -9.75 7.39
N SER A 274 24.96 -10.80 7.58
CA SER A 274 23.66 -10.95 6.90
C SER A 274 22.64 -9.85 7.20
N ASN A 275 22.90 -9.09 8.26
CA ASN A 275 22.08 -8.00 8.74
C ASN A 275 22.61 -6.62 8.31
N VAL A 276 23.71 -6.56 7.56
CA VAL A 276 24.24 -5.35 6.92
C VAL A 276 23.79 -5.31 5.46
N MET A 277 23.23 -4.17 5.06
CA MET A 277 22.75 -3.95 3.70
C MET A 277 23.14 -2.56 3.19
N ILE A 278 23.07 -2.40 1.88
CA ILE A 278 23.37 -1.15 1.18
C ILE A 278 22.07 -0.62 0.59
N GLY A 279 21.64 0.53 1.08
CA GLY A 279 20.50 1.27 0.56
C GLY A 279 20.93 2.24 -0.53
N LEU A 280 20.42 2.06 -1.74
CA LEU A 280 20.84 2.81 -2.92
C LEU A 280 19.69 3.65 -3.47
N SER A 281 19.95 4.91 -3.80
CA SER A 281 19.06 5.76 -4.61
C SER A 281 19.88 6.56 -5.62
N LEU A 282 19.85 6.13 -6.87
CA LEU A 282 20.59 6.76 -7.96
C LEU A 282 19.63 7.41 -8.98
N PRO A 283 19.89 8.65 -9.43
CA PRO A 283 19.04 9.30 -10.43
C PRO A 283 18.93 8.47 -11.72
N TYR A 284 17.70 8.31 -12.21
CA TYR A 284 17.40 7.68 -13.49
C TYR A 284 16.78 8.70 -14.43
N LYS A 285 17.58 9.22 -15.37
CA LYS A 285 17.19 10.30 -16.29
C LYS A 285 17.45 9.88 -17.73
N GLN A 286 16.51 10.23 -18.63
CA GLN A 286 16.65 9.97 -20.07
C GLN A 286 17.04 8.51 -20.41
N ASN A 287 16.46 7.56 -19.68
CA ASN A 287 16.77 6.13 -19.76
C ASN A 287 18.23 5.76 -19.46
N ARG A 288 18.87 6.49 -18.54
CA ARG A 288 20.22 6.20 -18.06
C ARG A 288 20.29 6.37 -16.54
N LEU A 289 21.06 5.50 -15.92
CA LEU A 289 21.39 5.59 -14.51
C LEU A 289 22.61 6.51 -14.34
N GLU A 290 22.50 7.52 -13.50
CA GLU A 290 23.62 8.41 -13.16
C GLU A 290 24.42 7.84 -11.98
N ASN A 291 25.73 8.12 -11.94
CA ASN A 291 26.63 7.82 -10.82
C ASN A 291 26.77 6.33 -10.41
N PHE A 292 26.35 5.40 -11.26
CA PHE A 292 26.50 3.97 -10.99
C PHE A 292 27.96 3.54 -10.82
N ASP A 293 28.86 4.04 -11.68
CA ASP A 293 30.30 3.76 -11.56
C ASP A 293 30.90 4.33 -10.27
N LEU A 294 30.48 5.54 -9.90
CA LEU A 294 30.91 6.20 -8.66
C LEU A 294 30.46 5.42 -7.42
N PHE A 295 29.26 4.85 -7.46
CA PHE A 295 28.78 3.94 -6.42
C PHE A 295 29.72 2.75 -6.27
N LEU A 296 30.05 2.07 -7.39
CA LEU A 296 30.95 0.91 -7.36
C LEU A 296 32.35 1.25 -6.86
N GLU A 297 32.85 2.45 -7.17
CA GLU A 297 34.15 2.95 -6.73
C GLU A 297 34.19 3.20 -5.20
N LYS A 298 33.12 3.79 -4.64
CA LYS A 298 33.14 4.31 -3.26
C LYS A 298 32.58 3.36 -2.20
N ILE A 299 31.68 2.46 -2.57
CA ILE A 299 30.88 1.73 -1.57
C ILE A 299 31.73 0.87 -0.62
N ASP A 300 32.85 0.34 -1.10
CA ASP A 300 33.75 -0.46 -0.26
C ASP A 300 34.38 0.35 0.87
N GLU A 301 34.88 1.54 0.57
CA GLU A 301 35.45 2.45 1.57
C GLU A 301 34.39 2.84 2.62
N LEU A 302 33.15 3.12 2.18
CA LEU A 302 32.06 3.48 3.09
C LEU A 302 31.68 2.33 4.02
N VAL A 303 31.61 1.11 3.49
CA VAL A 303 31.32 -0.09 4.29
C VAL A 303 32.45 -0.37 5.28
N GLU A 304 33.70 -0.34 4.83
CA GLU A 304 34.86 -0.52 5.70
C GLU A 304 34.89 0.53 6.81
N HIS A 305 34.61 1.79 6.49
CA HIS A 305 34.59 2.88 7.47
C HIS A 305 33.59 2.62 8.60
N VAL A 306 32.36 2.20 8.26
CA VAL A 306 31.31 1.86 9.24
C VAL A 306 31.72 0.65 10.10
N LEU A 307 32.20 -0.42 9.48
CA LEU A 307 32.61 -1.64 10.18
C LEU A 307 33.88 -1.44 11.03
N SER A 308 34.65 -0.39 10.75
CA SER A 308 35.86 -0.06 11.52
C SER A 308 35.58 0.63 12.85
N VAL A 309 34.31 0.94 13.18
CA VAL A 309 33.88 1.50 14.47
C VAL A 309 33.65 0.35 15.46
N PRO A 310 34.50 0.15 16.48
CA PRO A 310 34.49 -1.05 17.32
C PRO A 310 33.13 -1.35 17.97
N TRP A 311 32.53 -0.38 18.66
CA TRP A 311 31.26 -0.60 19.36
C TRP A 311 30.12 -0.90 18.37
N LEU A 312 30.11 -0.28 17.19
CA LEU A 312 29.06 -0.48 16.20
C LEU A 312 29.19 -1.86 15.54
N ASN A 313 30.42 -2.30 15.27
CA ASN A 313 30.70 -3.63 14.74
C ASN A 313 30.31 -4.74 15.74
N GLU A 314 30.53 -4.51 17.04
CA GLU A 314 30.00 -5.37 18.10
C GLU A 314 28.47 -5.40 18.06
N GLN A 315 27.79 -4.25 17.94
CA GLN A 315 26.32 -4.23 17.81
C GLN A 315 25.81 -4.96 16.56
N ILE A 316 26.50 -4.85 15.43
CA ILE A 316 26.14 -5.59 14.21
C ILE A 316 26.23 -7.10 14.46
N THR A 317 27.28 -7.54 15.15
CA THR A 317 27.53 -8.96 15.45
C THR A 317 26.52 -9.51 16.46
N ASP A 318 26.24 -8.76 17.53
CA ASP A 318 25.41 -9.21 18.65
C ASP A 318 23.90 -9.12 18.38
N ASN A 319 23.49 -8.41 17.32
CA ASN A 319 22.08 -8.16 17.00
C ASN A 319 21.74 -8.58 15.55
N PRO A 320 21.77 -9.89 15.22
CA PRO A 320 21.53 -10.37 13.87
C PRO A 320 20.09 -10.15 13.37
N ASP A 321 19.15 -9.82 14.26
CA ASP A 321 17.76 -9.52 13.98
C ASP A 321 17.52 -8.06 13.56
N LYS A 322 18.52 -7.18 13.73
CA LYS A 322 18.45 -5.75 13.39
C LYS A 322 19.10 -5.48 12.06
N GLU A 323 18.46 -4.70 11.21
CA GLU A 323 18.99 -4.34 9.90
C GLU A 323 19.82 -3.05 9.98
N PHE A 324 21.05 -3.10 9.49
CA PHE A 324 21.98 -1.96 9.41
C PHE A 324 22.16 -1.58 7.94
N GLU A 325 21.49 -0.50 7.54
CA GLU A 325 21.48 -0.01 6.17
C GLU A 325 22.47 1.15 5.99
N ILE A 326 23.52 0.91 5.21
CA ILE A 326 24.48 1.93 4.79
C ILE A 326 23.94 2.60 3.53
N ARG A 327 23.70 3.91 3.60
CA ARG A 327 23.02 4.65 2.53
C ARG A 327 24.01 5.18 1.50
N PHE A 328 23.66 5.09 0.22
CA PHE A 328 24.32 5.76 -0.90
C PHE A 328 23.27 6.42 -1.79
N VAL A 329 23.29 7.74 -1.86
CA VAL A 329 22.28 8.54 -2.55
C VAL A 329 22.97 9.54 -3.45
N GLU A 330 22.56 9.56 -4.73
CA GLU A 330 23.14 10.38 -5.79
C GLU A 330 24.63 10.10 -6.00
N ASP A 331 25.52 10.75 -5.24
CA ASP A 331 26.97 10.74 -5.41
C ASP A 331 27.76 10.48 -4.10
N ARG A 332 27.05 10.27 -2.98
CA ARG A 332 27.63 10.22 -1.62
C ARG A 332 26.73 9.44 -0.64
N SER A 333 27.20 9.24 0.59
CA SER A 333 26.41 8.57 1.63
C SER A 333 25.41 9.52 2.32
N LEU A 334 25.88 10.61 2.92
CA LEU A 334 25.01 11.67 3.42
C LEU A 334 24.60 12.59 2.27
N SER A 335 23.40 12.38 1.71
CA SER A 335 22.88 13.19 0.60
C SER A 335 22.80 14.69 0.96
N LYS A 336 22.74 15.56 -0.05
CA LYS A 336 22.55 17.01 0.18
C LYS A 336 21.29 17.30 0.99
N LYS A 337 20.19 16.61 0.67
CA LYS A 337 18.94 16.73 1.41
C LYS A 337 19.08 16.28 2.86
N ALA A 338 19.72 15.14 3.10
CA ALA A 338 19.92 14.64 4.46
C ALA A 338 20.84 15.57 5.26
N HIS A 339 21.88 16.14 4.63
CA HIS A 339 22.72 17.16 5.23
C HIS A 339 21.90 18.39 5.65
N GLU A 340 21.13 18.97 4.73
CA GLU A 340 20.27 20.13 5.01
C GLU A 340 19.25 19.82 6.12
N GLY A 341 18.57 18.67 6.03
CA GLY A 341 17.61 18.23 7.04
C GLY A 341 18.24 17.99 8.40
N PHE A 342 19.46 17.44 8.46
CA PHE A 342 20.20 17.26 9.70
C PHE A 342 20.49 18.61 10.37
N LEU A 343 20.96 19.60 9.61
CA LEU A 343 21.23 20.93 10.16
C LEU A 343 19.95 21.66 10.59
N GLU A 344 18.86 21.51 9.83
CA GLU A 344 17.54 22.06 10.15
C GLU A 344 17.01 21.47 11.47
N ASP A 345 17.03 20.15 11.60
CA ASP A 345 16.62 19.41 12.80
C ASP A 345 17.42 19.87 14.03
N LEU A 346 18.73 20.03 13.89
CA LEU A 346 19.57 20.47 15.02
C LEU A 346 19.38 21.94 15.40
N GLY A 347 18.79 22.76 14.52
CA GLY A 347 18.47 24.16 14.81
C GLY A 347 17.59 24.35 16.06
N VAL A 348 16.78 23.35 16.42
CA VAL A 348 15.92 23.42 17.63
C VAL A 348 16.71 23.48 18.94
N PHE A 349 17.98 23.09 18.92
CA PHE A 349 18.87 23.13 20.08
C PHE A 349 19.63 24.47 20.21
N GLY A 350 19.35 25.43 19.32
CA GLY A 350 19.90 26.78 19.36
C GLY A 350 21.07 27.04 18.40
N PRO A 351 21.58 28.29 18.34
CA PRO A 351 22.50 28.76 17.30
C PRO A 351 23.88 28.07 17.27
N ASN A 352 24.27 27.38 18.35
CA ASN A 352 25.52 26.63 18.45
C ASN A 352 25.25 25.13 18.70
N ALA A 353 24.15 24.62 18.15
CA ALA A 353 23.74 23.24 18.37
C ALA A 353 24.74 22.24 17.82
N VAL A 354 25.34 22.53 16.66
CA VAL A 354 26.25 21.63 15.94
C VAL A 354 27.69 22.01 16.25
N SER A 355 28.49 21.05 16.72
CA SER A 355 29.92 21.29 16.98
C SER A 355 30.69 21.47 15.67
N GLU A 356 31.82 22.21 15.73
CA GLU A 356 32.72 22.34 14.58
C GLU A 356 33.22 20.98 14.08
N GLU A 357 33.39 20.02 14.98
CA GLU A 357 33.76 18.65 14.65
C GLU A 357 32.74 18.00 13.70
N ILE A 358 31.44 18.11 14.03
CA ILE A 358 30.38 17.57 13.17
C ILE A 358 30.42 18.32 11.83
N LEU A 359 30.38 19.66 11.83
CA LEU A 359 30.35 20.47 10.61
C LEU A 359 31.50 20.13 9.65
N ASN A 360 32.72 19.97 10.16
CA ASN A 360 33.91 19.64 9.37
C ASN A 360 33.89 18.18 8.82
N GLY A 361 33.11 17.30 9.45
CA GLY A 361 32.99 15.89 9.07
C GLY A 361 31.82 15.57 8.15
N LEU A 362 30.76 16.40 8.13
CA LEU A 362 29.47 16.05 7.51
C LEU A 362 29.55 15.66 6.04
N GLU A 363 30.32 16.37 5.21
CA GLU A 363 30.40 16.06 3.77
C GLU A 363 30.96 14.67 3.47
N ARG A 364 31.75 14.12 4.39
CA ARG A 364 32.37 12.79 4.29
C ARG A 364 31.75 11.79 5.26
N ALA A 365 30.68 12.17 5.95
CA ALA A 365 30.01 11.29 6.89
C ALA A 365 29.27 10.16 6.15
N VAL A 366 29.24 8.99 6.77
CA VAL A 366 28.47 7.84 6.27
C VAL A 366 27.13 7.81 7.00
N PHE A 367 26.04 7.86 6.24
CA PHE A 367 24.69 7.79 6.77
C PHE A 367 24.26 6.32 6.93
N VAL A 368 23.93 5.94 8.16
CA VAL A 368 23.49 4.59 8.53
C VAL A 368 22.11 4.66 9.16
N GLN A 369 21.18 3.85 8.66
CA GLN A 369 19.88 3.62 9.29
C GLN A 369 19.88 2.23 9.93
N VAL A 370 19.39 2.16 11.16
CA VAL A 370 19.25 0.88 11.88
C VAL A 370 17.78 0.65 12.14
N SER A 371 17.23 -0.50 11.76
CA SER A 371 15.82 -0.83 11.90
C SER A 371 15.58 -2.18 12.58
N GLU A 372 14.55 -2.20 13.43
CA GLU A 372 14.04 -3.40 14.11
C GLU A 372 12.58 -3.60 13.68
N LYS A 373 12.20 -4.80 13.24
CA LYS A 373 10.87 -5.05 12.67
C LYS A 373 9.76 -5.08 13.73
N PHE A 374 10.02 -5.66 14.91
CA PHE A 374 9.02 -5.82 15.96
C PHE A 374 9.61 -5.68 17.37
N PRO A 375 9.17 -4.69 18.16
CA PRO A 375 8.35 -3.54 17.75
C PRO A 375 9.09 -2.69 16.70
N SER A 376 8.36 -1.95 15.86
CA SER A 376 8.95 -1.08 14.84
C SER A 376 9.79 0.04 15.48
N ARG A 377 11.10 -0.17 15.58
CA ARG A 377 12.07 0.79 16.10
C ARG A 377 13.08 1.12 15.02
N TRP A 378 13.61 2.32 15.06
CA TRP A 378 14.70 2.69 14.17
C TRP A 378 15.56 3.79 14.76
N SER A 379 16.79 3.90 14.27
CA SER A 379 17.68 5.01 14.58
C SER A 379 18.49 5.41 13.35
N ARG A 380 18.90 6.68 13.30
CA ARG A 380 19.66 7.29 12.20
C ARG A 380 20.96 7.83 12.73
N TRP A 381 22.06 7.47 12.06
CA TRP A 381 23.41 7.72 12.53
C TRP A 381 24.27 8.32 11.43
N LEU A 382 25.15 9.25 11.79
CA LEU A 382 26.20 9.75 10.92
C LEU A 382 27.54 9.29 11.47
N ILE A 383 28.27 8.47 10.71
CA ILE A 383 29.62 8.04 11.08
C ILE A 383 30.61 9.03 10.46
N LEU A 384 31.23 9.84 11.31
CA LEU A 384 32.17 10.89 10.89
C LEU A 384 33.52 10.28 10.47
N PRO A 385 34.36 11.02 9.71
CA PRO A 385 35.68 10.52 9.27
C PRO A 385 36.63 10.11 10.41
N ASN A 386 36.48 10.69 11.60
CA ASN A 386 37.24 10.33 12.80
C ASN A 386 36.65 9.13 13.57
N LYS A 387 35.63 8.46 13.00
CA LYS A 387 34.91 7.31 13.57
C LYS A 387 33.99 7.63 14.74
N ASN A 388 33.83 8.90 15.10
CA ASN A 388 32.76 9.30 16.00
C ASN A 388 31.41 9.11 15.31
N ALA A 389 30.43 8.60 16.05
CA ALA A 389 29.08 8.39 15.57
C ALA A 389 28.16 9.47 16.15
N VAL A 390 27.48 10.20 15.29
CA VAL A 390 26.45 11.16 15.68
C VAL A 390 25.10 10.47 15.59
N LEU A 391 24.39 10.39 16.71
CA LEU A 391 23.01 9.95 16.73
C LEU A 391 22.12 11.12 16.31
N TRP A 392 21.41 10.99 15.19
CA TRP A 392 20.55 12.04 14.66
C TRP A 392 19.11 11.89 15.14
N GLN A 393 18.50 10.72 14.92
CA GLN A 393 17.10 10.48 15.26
C GLN A 393 16.90 9.07 15.82
N ILE A 394 15.91 8.93 16.70
CA ILE A 394 15.55 7.69 17.38
C ILE A 394 14.03 7.55 17.36
N ARG A 395 13.53 6.35 17.07
CA ARG A 395 12.16 5.95 17.36
C ARG A 395 12.14 4.77 18.33
N GLY A 396 11.45 4.96 19.46
CA GLY A 396 11.25 3.95 20.49
C GLY A 396 11.95 4.26 21.82
N GLU A 397 11.86 3.31 22.75
CA GLU A 397 12.28 3.50 24.15
C GLU A 397 13.79 3.29 24.39
N SER A 398 14.52 2.80 23.39
CA SER A 398 15.94 2.49 23.47
C SER A 398 16.59 2.44 22.10
N VAL A 399 17.89 2.71 22.06
CA VAL A 399 18.76 2.51 20.91
C VAL A 399 20.02 1.80 21.38
N PHE A 400 20.20 0.55 20.93
CA PHE A 400 21.23 -0.35 21.45
C PHE A 400 21.16 -0.45 22.99
N LYS A 401 22.23 -0.04 23.68
CA LYS A 401 22.32 -0.03 25.16
C LYS A 401 21.83 1.28 25.80
N TRP A 402 21.49 2.30 25.02
CA TRP A 402 21.11 3.63 25.51
C TRP A 402 19.61 3.85 25.46
N LYS A 403 19.12 4.73 26.34
CA LYS A 403 17.75 5.25 26.36
C LYS A 403 17.73 6.69 25.85
N PRO A 404 16.61 7.20 25.32
CA PRO A 404 16.48 8.61 24.96
C PRO A 404 16.88 9.56 26.10
N SER A 405 16.59 9.19 27.36
CA SER A 405 16.99 9.96 28.56
C SER A 405 18.49 10.08 28.81
N ASP A 406 19.32 9.31 28.10
CA ASP A 406 20.78 9.40 28.20
C ASP A 406 21.34 10.59 27.41
N PHE A 407 20.53 11.19 26.52
CA PHE A 407 20.87 12.27 25.59
C PHE A 407 20.04 13.55 25.83
N ASP A 408 20.46 14.69 25.26
CA ASP A 408 19.57 15.84 25.10
C ASP A 408 18.71 15.63 23.85
N THR A 409 17.42 15.37 24.07
CA THR A 409 16.46 15.06 23.01
C THR A 409 15.39 16.13 22.88
N ARG A 410 14.86 16.29 21.66
CA ARG A 410 13.61 17.00 21.39
C ARG A 410 12.67 16.08 20.63
N ASN A 411 11.37 16.19 20.87
CA ASN A 411 10.40 15.42 20.11
C ASN A 411 10.42 15.88 18.66
N LEU A 412 10.42 14.92 17.74
CA LEU A 412 10.19 15.19 16.32
C LEU A 412 8.68 15.12 16.09
N TYR A 413 8.11 16.22 15.60
CA TYR A 413 6.66 16.39 15.46
C TYR A 413 5.90 16.25 16.80
N ASP A 414 4.56 16.26 16.76
CA ASP A 414 3.69 16.04 17.93
C ASP A 414 3.60 14.53 18.28
N THR A 415 4.74 13.85 18.35
CA THR A 415 4.83 12.42 18.70
C THR A 415 5.50 12.22 20.06
N ASN A 416 5.20 11.08 20.70
CA ASN A 416 5.73 10.74 22.03
C ASN A 416 6.88 9.72 21.99
N ASP A 417 7.17 9.15 20.82
CA ASP A 417 8.17 8.08 20.63
C ASP A 417 9.25 8.40 19.59
N TRP A 418 9.25 9.61 18.99
CA TRP A 418 10.26 10.03 18.01
C TRP A 418 11.06 11.20 18.57
N TYR A 419 12.38 11.03 18.59
CA TYR A 419 13.31 11.98 19.15
C TYR A 419 14.37 12.36 18.13
N GLN A 420 14.75 13.63 18.12
CA GLN A 420 15.98 14.10 17.51
C GLN A 420 17.00 14.44 18.60
N THR A 421 18.27 14.19 18.30
CA THR A 421 19.40 14.47 19.19
C THR A 421 20.65 14.76 18.36
N LYS A 422 21.72 15.15 19.05
CA LYS A 422 23.04 15.46 18.49
C LYS A 422 24.15 14.74 19.24
N ALA A 423 23.80 13.66 19.93
CA ALA A 423 24.73 12.95 20.78
C ALA A 423 25.90 12.40 19.96
N ILE A 424 27.11 12.58 20.48
CA ILE A 424 28.34 12.09 19.86
C ILE A 424 28.84 10.91 20.69
N ILE A 425 29.03 9.77 20.03
CA ILE A 425 29.54 8.54 20.62
C ILE A 425 30.92 8.27 20.02
N ALA A 426 31.93 8.11 20.88
CA ALA A 426 33.29 7.78 20.48
C ALA A 426 33.40 6.34 19.94
N PRO A 427 34.51 5.95 19.27
CA PRO A 427 34.66 4.61 18.70
C PRO A 427 34.68 3.49 19.75
N ASP A 428 34.95 3.81 21.01
CA ASP A 428 34.87 2.90 22.16
C ASP A 428 33.45 2.79 22.76
N GLY A 429 32.48 3.52 22.22
CA GLY A 429 31.09 3.49 22.67
C GLY A 429 30.82 4.34 23.91
N ILE A 430 31.67 5.32 24.22
CA ILE A 430 31.44 6.32 25.27
C ILE A 430 30.70 7.53 24.69
N ILE A 431 29.68 8.03 25.40
CA ILE A 431 29.00 9.28 25.05
C ILE A 431 29.94 10.45 25.37
N VAL A 432 30.38 11.17 24.35
CA VAL A 432 31.30 12.32 24.43
C VAL A 432 30.52 13.63 24.54
N SER A 433 29.36 13.69 23.87
CA SER A 433 28.43 14.81 23.94
C SER A 433 27.01 14.28 24.02
N LYS A 434 26.18 14.89 24.87
CA LYS A 434 24.75 14.59 24.99
C LYS A 434 23.90 15.40 24.04
#